data_AF-A0A258AIN3-F1
#
_entry.id   AF-A0A258AIN3-F1
#
_cell.length_a   1.000
_cell.length_b   1.000
_cell.length_c   1.000
_cell.angle_alpha   90.00
_cell.angle_beta   90.00
_cell.angle_gamma   90.00
#
_symmetry.space_group_name_H-M   'P 1'
#
loop_
_entity.id
_entity.type
_entity.pdbx_description
1 polymer ?
#
loop_
_entity_poly.entity_id
_entity_poly.type
_entity_poly.pdbx_seq_one_letter_code
_entity_poly.pdbx_strand_id
1 'polypeptide(L)'
;MSSYSPDTDEPKSLTAAWIATILLIVVYVVGLLIFPPLYDAPKGEVSSFVLFIGRFHPIFLHMPVGVLGVLVLFELICSTRRGEQKFGEASLLMLIFGAIGAVLAVFAGIMLSREGGYVGGNFSLHQTMGLLGTAGVLIALVVRLMGMGRNSMELLNAYRAVYFISFGIMGLGAHFGGNMSHGNKFLTEHAPESVEHRGPTDSAP
;
A
#
# COMPACT_ATOMS: atom_id res chain seq x y z
N MET A 1 36.83 25.30 31.79
CA MET A 1 35.35 25.24 31.81
C MET A 1 34.88 25.23 30.37
N SER A 2 34.46 24.06 29.88
CA SER A 2 33.94 23.89 28.51
C SER A 2 32.50 24.38 28.46
N SER A 3 32.21 25.36 27.60
CA SER A 3 30.87 25.89 27.41
C SER A 3 30.00 24.87 26.69
N TYR A 4 29.16 24.17 27.43
CA TYR A 4 28.02 23.44 26.87
C TYR A 4 27.02 24.47 26.33
N SER A 5 26.96 24.62 25.00
CA SER A 5 25.81 25.26 24.37
C SER A 5 24.73 24.19 24.20
N PRO A 6 23.52 24.36 24.74
CA PRO A 6 22.41 23.51 24.36
C PRO A 6 22.10 23.85 22.92
N ASP A 7 22.35 22.91 22.01
CA ASP A 7 21.80 22.97 20.67
C ASP A 7 20.28 23.05 20.85
N THR A 8 19.71 24.22 20.54
CA THR A 8 18.27 24.38 20.54
C THR A 8 17.77 23.60 19.34
N ASP A 9 17.43 22.33 19.56
CA ASP A 9 16.67 21.52 18.62
C ASP A 9 15.35 22.25 18.34
N GLU A 10 15.35 23.15 17.36
CA GLU A 10 14.11 23.68 16.78
C GLU A 10 13.29 22.48 16.32
N PRO A 11 12.01 22.38 16.70
CA PRO A 11 11.16 21.30 16.23
C PRO A 11 11.13 21.37 14.70
N LYS A 12 11.73 20.39 14.03
CA LYS A 12 11.73 20.28 12.57
C LYS A 12 10.28 20.41 12.11
N SER A 13 10.00 21.51 11.43
CA SER A 13 8.67 21.79 10.94
C SER A 13 8.18 20.64 10.05
N LEU A 14 7.03 20.06 10.38
CA LEU A 14 6.36 19.04 9.55
C LEU A 14 5.88 19.59 8.20
N THR A 15 6.13 20.87 7.88
CA THR A 15 5.77 21.52 6.62
C THR A 15 6.22 20.73 5.41
N ALA A 16 7.47 20.22 5.38
CA ALA A 16 7.96 19.45 4.24
C ALA A 16 7.17 18.15 4.04
N ALA A 17 6.84 17.45 5.13
CA ALA A 17 6.03 16.23 5.07
C ALA A 17 4.58 16.53 4.64
N TRP A 18 4.00 17.64 5.07
CA TRP A 18 2.68 18.10 4.61
C TRP A 18 2.67 18.44 3.12
N ILE A 19 3.66 19.19 2.63
CA ILE A 19 3.80 19.50 1.21
C ILE A 19 3.92 18.22 0.39
N ALA A 20 4.80 17.30 0.80
CA ALA A 20 4.96 16.02 0.13
C ALA A 20 3.67 15.20 0.11
N THR A 21 2.93 15.16 1.22
CA THR A 21 1.65 14.46 1.34
C THR A 21 0.59 15.05 0.41
N ILE A 22 0.46 16.38 0.38
CA ILE A 22 -0.50 17.06 -0.51
C ILE A 22 -0.16 16.81 -1.98
N LEU A 23 1.12 16.94 -2.34
CA LEU A 23 1.58 16.65 -3.70
C LEU A 23 1.27 15.21 -4.09
N LEU A 24 1.51 14.25 -3.19
CA LEU A 24 1.24 12.84 -3.46
C LEU A 24 -0.25 12.55 -3.65
N ILE A 25 -1.12 13.16 -2.84
CA ILE A 25 -2.59 13.06 -2.99
C ILE A 25 -3.04 13.68 -4.31
N VAL A 26 -2.51 14.86 -4.66
CA VAL A 26 -2.82 15.53 -5.93
C VAL A 26 -2.40 14.65 -7.11
N VAL A 27 -1.18 14.11 -7.07
CA VAL A 27 -0.68 13.18 -8.10
C VAL A 27 -1.58 11.96 -8.21
N TYR A 28 -1.98 11.37 -7.08
CA TYR A 28 -2.89 10.21 -7.06
C TYR A 28 -4.24 10.54 -7.70
N VAL A 29 -4.91 11.60 -7.24
CA VAL A 29 -6.25 11.98 -7.72
C VAL A 29 -6.22 12.44 -9.17
N VAL A 30 -5.35 13.39 -9.51
CA VAL A 30 -5.23 13.91 -10.89
C VAL A 30 -4.78 12.81 -11.84
N GLY A 31 -3.85 11.95 -11.42
CA GLY A 31 -3.43 10.80 -12.21
C GLY A 31 -4.57 9.82 -12.49
N LEU A 32 -5.44 9.54 -11.52
CA LEU A 32 -6.64 8.71 -11.73
C LEU A 32 -7.68 9.39 -12.63
N LEU A 33 -7.78 10.73 -12.61
CA LEU A 33 -8.67 11.46 -13.52
C LEU A 33 -8.16 11.44 -14.97
N ILE A 34 -6.85 11.59 -15.16
CA ILE A 34 -6.22 11.57 -16.49
C ILE A 34 -6.14 10.13 -17.03
N PHE A 35 -5.87 9.16 -16.16
CA PHE A 35 -5.65 7.77 -16.51
C PHE A 35 -6.52 6.85 -15.63
N PRO A 36 -7.85 6.80 -15.89
CA PRO A 36 -8.79 6.11 -15.03
C PRO A 36 -8.63 4.58 -15.09
N PRO A 37 -8.88 3.86 -13.99
CA PRO A 37 -8.83 2.41 -13.97
C PRO A 37 -9.85 1.82 -14.95
N LEU A 38 -9.41 0.84 -15.76
CA LEU A 38 -10.30 0.07 -16.64
C LEU A 38 -10.57 -1.29 -16.03
N TYR A 39 -11.84 -1.67 -16.01
CA TYR A 39 -12.29 -2.97 -15.54
C TYR A 39 -12.61 -3.94 -16.68
N ASP A 40 -12.80 -3.39 -17.88
CA ASP A 40 -13.04 -4.14 -19.11
C ASP A 40 -11.81 -4.12 -20.02
N ALA A 41 -11.80 -5.02 -20.99
CA ALA A 41 -10.74 -5.07 -21.99
C ALA A 41 -10.58 -3.72 -22.72
N PRO A 42 -9.34 -3.27 -22.96
CA PRO A 42 -9.07 -2.04 -23.69
C PRO A 42 -9.62 -2.13 -25.13
N LYS A 43 -10.31 -1.08 -25.57
CA LYS A 43 -11.01 -1.04 -26.88
C LYS A 43 -10.16 -0.48 -28.04
N GLY A 44 -8.87 -0.21 -27.82
CA GLY A 44 -8.01 0.42 -28.82
C GLY A 44 -6.53 0.11 -28.61
N GLU A 45 -5.71 0.47 -29.58
CA GLU A 45 -4.26 0.29 -29.52
C GLU A 45 -3.63 1.17 -28.43
N VAL A 46 -2.72 0.57 -27.66
CA VAL A 46 -2.06 1.21 -26.53
C VAL A 46 -0.59 1.41 -26.87
N SER A 47 -0.04 2.59 -26.53
CA SER A 47 1.37 2.89 -26.75
C SER A 47 2.29 1.83 -26.11
N SER A 48 3.28 1.34 -26.86
CA SER A 48 4.26 0.37 -26.37
C SER A 48 5.02 0.86 -25.13
N PHE A 49 5.20 2.17 -25.00
CA PHE A 49 5.83 2.77 -23.82
C PHE A 49 4.98 2.58 -22.55
N VAL A 50 3.65 2.72 -22.65
CA VAL A 50 2.73 2.50 -21.52
C VAL A 50 2.79 1.05 -21.06
N LEU A 51 2.80 0.11 -22.00
CA LEU A 51 2.91 -1.32 -21.69
C LEU A 51 4.25 -1.67 -21.05
N PHE A 52 5.35 -1.09 -21.57
CA PHE A 52 6.69 -1.27 -21.01
C PHE A 52 6.76 -0.83 -19.55
N ILE A 53 6.26 0.36 -19.22
CA ILE A 53 6.24 0.86 -17.83
C ILE A 53 5.29 0.03 -16.96
N GLY A 54 4.13 -0.38 -17.49
CA GLY A 54 3.17 -1.21 -16.77
C GLY A 54 3.76 -2.51 -16.25
N ARG A 55 4.66 -3.14 -17.00
CA ARG A 55 5.35 -4.38 -16.60
C ARG A 55 6.25 -4.24 -15.36
N PHE A 56 6.58 -3.02 -14.94
CA PHE A 56 7.28 -2.78 -13.67
C PHE A 56 6.35 -2.81 -12.45
N HIS A 57 5.03 -3.02 -12.63
CA HIS A 57 4.08 -3.12 -11.54
C HIS A 57 4.52 -4.05 -10.39
N PRO A 58 5.01 -5.30 -10.63
CA PRO A 58 5.48 -6.15 -9.55
C PRO A 58 6.65 -5.54 -8.76
N ILE A 59 7.58 -4.87 -9.44
CA ILE A 59 8.73 -4.21 -8.78
C ILE A 59 8.25 -3.05 -7.91
N PHE A 60 7.37 -2.20 -8.47
CA PHE A 60 6.78 -1.09 -7.74
C PHE A 60 5.82 -1.55 -6.65
N LEU A 61 5.30 -2.77 -6.69
CA LEU A 61 4.47 -3.34 -5.65
C LEU A 61 5.32 -3.94 -4.51
N HIS A 62 6.33 -4.75 -4.81
CA HIS A 62 7.09 -5.47 -3.78
C HIS A 62 7.90 -4.54 -2.88
N MET A 63 8.46 -3.46 -3.43
CA MET A 63 9.24 -2.49 -2.66
C MET A 63 8.41 -1.79 -1.55
N PRO A 64 7.31 -1.08 -1.87
CA PRO A 64 6.48 -0.41 -0.86
C PRO A 64 5.62 -1.35 -0.02
N VAL A 65 5.10 -2.46 -0.57
CA VAL A 65 4.32 -3.41 0.25
C VAL A 65 5.21 -4.06 1.30
N GLY A 66 6.48 -4.34 0.99
CA GLY A 66 7.46 -4.79 1.99
C GLY A 66 7.70 -3.76 3.09
N VAL A 67 7.91 -2.48 2.73
CA VAL A 67 8.09 -1.39 3.70
C VAL A 67 6.84 -1.19 4.56
N LEU A 68 5.66 -1.21 3.95
CA LEU A 68 4.39 -1.18 4.67
C LEU A 68 4.21 -2.44 5.53
N GLY A 69 4.74 -3.61 5.16
CA GLY A 69 4.74 -4.78 6.03
C GLY A 69 5.60 -4.58 7.29
N VAL A 70 6.80 -4.01 7.13
CA VAL A 70 7.69 -3.68 8.27
C VAL A 70 7.07 -2.62 9.18
N LEU A 71 6.36 -1.64 8.59
CA LEU A 71 5.65 -0.60 9.33
C LEU A 71 4.62 -1.17 10.31
N VAL A 72 4.01 -2.33 10.03
CA VAL A 72 3.11 -3.01 10.97
C VAL A 72 3.81 -3.28 12.30
N LEU A 73 5.04 -3.80 12.24
CA LEU A 73 5.83 -4.11 13.43
C LEU A 73 6.23 -2.85 14.20
N PHE A 74 6.59 -1.79 13.47
CA PHE A 74 6.91 -0.50 14.08
C PHE A 74 5.70 0.11 14.79
N GLU A 75 4.51 -0.02 14.23
CA GLU A 75 3.30 0.52 14.85
C GLU A 75 2.84 -0.24 16.09
N LEU A 76 3.16 -1.54 16.19
CA LEU A 76 2.97 -2.26 17.44
C LEU A 76 3.84 -1.68 18.55
N ILE A 77 5.08 -1.28 18.25
CA ILE A 77 5.98 -0.63 19.22
C ILE A 77 5.49 0.80 19.52
N CYS A 78 5.12 1.57 18.49
CA CYS A 78 4.66 2.96 18.59
C CYS A 78 3.28 3.10 19.23
N SER A 79 2.53 2.00 19.41
CA SER A 79 1.27 1.99 20.16
C SER A 79 1.42 2.51 21.60
N THR A 80 2.62 2.44 22.16
CA THR A 80 2.96 3.03 23.47
C THR A 80 3.56 4.42 23.30
N ARG A 81 3.32 5.33 24.25
CA ARG A 81 3.92 6.68 24.22
C ARG A 81 5.45 6.66 24.13
N ARG A 82 6.10 5.73 24.84
CA ARG A 82 7.56 5.58 24.80
C ARG A 82 8.05 5.11 23.43
N GLY A 83 7.30 4.20 22.80
CA GLY A 83 7.59 3.75 21.45
C GLY A 83 7.44 4.87 20.42
N GLU A 84 6.32 5.61 20.48
CA GLU A 84 6.07 6.76 19.59
C GLU A 84 7.18 7.80 19.70
N GLN A 85 7.60 8.16 20.92
CA GLN A 85 8.68 9.11 21.14
C GLN A 85 10.03 8.67 20.55
N LYS A 86 10.29 7.35 20.48
CA LYS A 86 11.56 6.82 19.98
C LYS A 86 11.56 6.51 18.48
N PHE A 87 10.44 6.04 17.95
CA PHE A 87 10.34 5.46 16.61
C PHE A 87 9.31 6.15 15.71
N GLY A 88 8.60 7.18 16.20
CA GLY A 88 7.55 7.86 15.46
C GLY A 88 8.03 8.51 14.15
N GLU A 89 9.23 9.10 14.14
CA GLU A 89 9.83 9.67 12.93
C GLU A 89 10.20 8.60 11.89
N ALA A 90 10.83 7.50 12.33
CA ALA A 90 11.16 6.38 11.46
C ALA A 90 9.90 5.76 10.86
N SER A 91 8.86 5.62 11.67
CA SER A 91 7.58 5.08 11.25
C SER A 91 6.83 6.03 10.30
N LEU A 92 6.92 7.36 10.49
CA LEU A 92 6.45 8.35 9.51
C LEU A 92 7.19 8.20 8.17
N LEU A 93 8.51 8.05 8.20
CA LEU A 93 9.32 7.89 6.99
C LEU A 93 8.93 6.61 6.21
N MET A 94 8.75 5.50 6.91
CA MET A 94 8.25 4.24 6.31
C MET A 94 6.87 4.43 5.67
N LEU A 95 5.96 5.15 6.34
CA LEU A 95 4.63 5.43 5.80
C LEU A 95 4.70 6.30 4.54
N ILE A 96 5.57 7.31 4.49
CA ILE A 96 5.78 8.16 3.31
C ILE A 96 6.33 7.32 2.14
N PHE A 97 7.38 6.54 2.35
CA PHE A 97 7.95 5.69 1.30
C PHE A 97 6.96 4.62 0.81
N GLY A 98 6.23 4.01 1.74
CA GLY A 98 5.17 3.06 1.43
C GLY A 98 4.05 3.69 0.62
N ALA A 99 3.62 4.92 0.96
CA ALA A 99 2.60 5.66 0.22
C ALA A 99 3.06 6.01 -1.20
N ILE A 100 4.29 6.50 -1.36
CA ILE A 100 4.87 6.83 -2.68
C ILE A 100 4.86 5.58 -3.56
N GLY A 101 5.38 4.47 -3.07
CA GLY A 101 5.41 3.26 -3.88
C GLY A 101 4.02 2.67 -4.13
N ALA A 102 3.07 2.76 -3.19
CA ALA A 102 1.70 2.32 -3.42
C ALA A 102 1.04 3.10 -4.59
N VAL A 103 1.25 4.42 -4.66
CA VAL A 103 0.79 5.25 -5.78
C VAL A 103 1.46 4.83 -7.09
N LEU A 104 2.78 4.60 -7.09
CA LEU A 104 3.50 4.10 -8.28
C LEU A 104 2.99 2.72 -8.72
N ALA A 105 2.75 1.82 -7.78
CA ALA A 105 2.23 0.48 -8.05
C ALA A 105 0.83 0.54 -8.68
N VAL A 106 -0.06 1.40 -8.17
CA VAL A 106 -1.39 1.61 -8.75
C VAL A 106 -1.28 2.10 -10.19
N PHE A 107 -0.48 3.13 -10.46
CA PHE A 107 -0.35 3.63 -11.83
C PHE A 107 0.27 2.61 -12.77
N ALA A 108 1.34 1.94 -12.36
CA ALA A 108 1.92 0.85 -13.15
C ALA A 108 0.91 -0.29 -13.37
N GLY A 109 0.07 -0.61 -12.38
CA GLY A 109 -0.99 -1.62 -12.50
C GLY A 109 -2.07 -1.21 -13.49
N ILE A 110 -2.53 0.05 -13.47
CA ILE A 110 -3.49 0.58 -14.45
C ILE A 110 -2.88 0.64 -15.86
N MET A 111 -1.57 0.85 -15.98
CA MET A 111 -0.86 0.78 -17.26
C MET A 111 -0.76 -0.67 -17.76
N LEU A 112 -0.46 -1.62 -16.86
CA LEU A 112 -0.38 -3.04 -17.16
C LEU A 112 -1.73 -3.63 -17.59
N SER A 113 -2.83 -3.18 -16.99
CA SER A 113 -4.17 -3.66 -17.38
C SER A 113 -4.53 -3.28 -18.83
N ARG A 114 -3.79 -2.35 -19.45
CA ARG A 114 -3.93 -1.99 -20.87
C ARG A 114 -3.31 -3.01 -21.82
N GLU A 115 -2.49 -3.95 -21.33
CA GLU A 115 -1.94 -5.05 -22.15
C GLU A 115 -3.06 -6.00 -22.63
N GLY A 116 -4.22 -5.98 -21.98
CA GLY A 116 -5.31 -6.91 -22.21
C GLY A 116 -5.09 -8.22 -21.45
N GLY A 117 -6.07 -9.13 -21.53
CA GLY A 117 -6.03 -10.42 -20.81
C GLY A 117 -6.43 -10.35 -19.33
N TYR A 118 -6.57 -9.16 -18.75
CA TYR A 118 -7.07 -8.95 -17.38
C TYR A 118 -8.57 -8.64 -17.40
N VAL A 119 -9.40 -9.65 -17.15
CA VAL A 119 -10.87 -9.53 -17.09
C VAL A 119 -11.46 -10.38 -15.97
N GLY A 120 -12.67 -10.06 -15.54
CA GLY A 120 -13.46 -10.86 -14.60
C GLY A 120 -13.29 -10.46 -13.13
N GLY A 121 -13.98 -11.19 -12.25
CA GLY A 121 -14.17 -10.80 -10.85
C GLY A 121 -12.87 -10.64 -10.05
N ASN A 122 -11.91 -11.56 -10.21
CA ASN A 122 -10.62 -11.48 -9.51
C ASN A 122 -9.83 -10.22 -9.88
N PHE A 123 -9.83 -9.85 -11.17
CA PHE A 123 -9.18 -8.63 -11.64
C PHE A 123 -9.86 -7.38 -11.07
N SER A 124 -11.19 -7.30 -11.16
CA SER A 124 -11.95 -6.17 -10.63
C SER A 124 -11.77 -6.00 -9.12
N LEU A 125 -11.74 -7.10 -8.37
CA LEU A 125 -11.45 -7.08 -6.94
C LEU A 125 -10.02 -6.65 -6.68
N HIS A 126 -9.02 -7.24 -7.33
CA HIS A 126 -7.61 -6.86 -7.18
C HIS A 126 -7.38 -5.36 -7.42
N GLN A 127 -7.86 -4.85 -8.55
CA GLN A 127 -7.70 -3.44 -8.92
C GLN A 127 -8.39 -2.51 -7.91
N THR A 128 -9.62 -2.84 -7.49
CA THR A 128 -10.37 -2.02 -6.52
C THR A 128 -9.71 -2.03 -5.14
N MET A 129 -9.23 -3.18 -4.67
CA MET A 129 -8.52 -3.28 -3.39
C MET A 129 -7.19 -2.52 -3.43
N GLY A 130 -6.45 -2.55 -4.55
CA GLY A 130 -5.25 -1.74 -4.73
C GLY A 130 -5.53 -0.24 -4.66
N LEU A 131 -6.61 0.23 -5.31
CA LEU A 131 -7.06 1.62 -5.26
C LEU A 131 -7.45 2.03 -3.83
N LEU A 132 -8.37 1.29 -3.20
CA LEU A 132 -8.87 1.60 -1.86
C LEU A 132 -7.77 1.52 -0.79
N GLY A 133 -6.91 0.50 -0.87
CA GLY A 133 -5.77 0.36 0.03
C GLY A 133 -4.79 1.54 -0.08
N THR A 134 -4.48 1.98 -1.30
CA THR A 134 -3.62 3.15 -1.53
C THR A 134 -4.27 4.44 -1.01
N ALA A 135 -5.56 4.66 -1.30
CA ALA A 135 -6.30 5.81 -0.79
C ALA A 135 -6.31 5.82 0.76
N GLY A 136 -6.53 4.68 1.39
CA GLY A 136 -6.50 4.54 2.83
C GLY A 136 -5.12 4.80 3.45
N VAL A 137 -4.03 4.38 2.79
CA VAL A 137 -2.66 4.73 3.21
C VAL A 137 -2.41 6.24 3.13
N LEU A 138 -2.90 6.91 2.09
CA LEU A 138 -2.80 8.38 1.97
C LEU A 138 -3.60 9.10 3.09
N ILE A 139 -4.79 8.60 3.42
CA ILE A 139 -5.59 9.11 4.55
C ILE A 139 -4.83 8.89 5.86
N ALA A 140 -4.26 7.70 6.07
CA ALA A 140 -3.47 7.38 7.26
C ALA A 140 -2.27 8.32 7.41
N LEU A 141 -1.60 8.70 6.32
CA LEU A 141 -0.50 9.66 6.32
C LEU A 141 -0.96 11.05 6.78
N VAL A 142 -2.10 11.54 6.29
CA VAL A 142 -2.70 12.81 6.74
C VAL A 142 -3.03 12.77 8.23
N VAL A 143 -3.72 11.72 8.69
CA VAL A 143 -4.12 11.57 10.09
C VAL A 143 -2.90 11.48 11.00
N ARG A 144 -1.83 10.81 10.56
CA ARG A 144 -0.57 10.74 11.32
C ARG A 144 0.07 12.12 11.48
N LEU A 145 0.17 12.90 10.40
CA LEU A 145 0.73 14.25 10.47
C LEU A 145 -0.09 15.17 11.38
N MET A 146 -1.42 15.03 11.37
CA MET A 146 -2.29 15.73 12.33
C MET A 146 -2.03 15.28 13.78
N GLY A 147 -1.86 13.97 14.00
CA GLY A 147 -1.57 13.39 15.32
C GLY A 147 -0.24 13.87 15.88
N MET A 148 0.81 13.89 15.06
CA MET A 148 2.13 14.41 15.45
C MET A 148 2.08 15.93 15.72
N GLY A 149 1.46 16.71 14.82
CA GLY A 149 1.38 18.17 14.97
C GLY A 149 0.54 18.63 16.18
N ARG A 150 -0.43 17.82 16.61
CA ARG A 150 -1.25 18.07 17.81
C ARG A 150 -0.78 17.32 19.06
N ASN A 151 0.30 16.53 18.95
CA ASN A 151 0.78 15.62 19.99
C ASN A 151 -0.36 14.75 20.59
N SER A 152 -1.27 14.28 19.74
CA SER A 152 -2.51 13.58 20.14
C SER A 152 -2.40 12.09 19.91
N MET A 153 -2.40 11.32 21.00
CA MET A 153 -2.40 9.86 20.91
C MET A 153 -3.68 9.28 20.32
N GLU A 154 -4.81 9.97 20.47
CA GLU A 154 -6.08 9.57 19.88
C GLU A 154 -6.00 9.60 18.35
N LEU A 155 -5.48 10.68 17.79
CA LEU A 155 -5.26 10.80 16.34
C LEU A 155 -4.23 9.78 15.84
N LEU A 156 -3.17 9.52 16.60
CA LEU A 156 -2.20 8.47 16.24
C LEU A 156 -2.85 7.07 16.26
N ASN A 157 -3.73 6.78 17.21
CA ASN A 157 -4.47 5.51 17.22
C ASN A 157 -5.49 5.42 16.08
N ALA A 158 -6.16 6.52 15.73
CA ALA A 158 -7.01 6.59 14.55
C ALA A 158 -6.23 6.34 13.25
N TYR A 159 -5.04 6.96 13.13
CA TYR A 159 -4.09 6.70 12.05
C TYR A 159 -3.78 5.20 11.94
N ARG A 160 -3.40 4.55 13.04
CA ARG A 160 -3.07 3.11 13.07
C ARG A 160 -4.24 2.26 12.59
N ALA A 161 -5.44 2.55 13.06
CA ALA A 161 -6.64 1.82 12.65
C ALA A 161 -6.86 1.94 11.14
N VAL A 162 -6.82 3.16 10.59
CA VAL A 162 -6.95 3.38 9.14
C VAL A 162 -5.85 2.65 8.37
N TYR A 163 -4.60 2.75 8.82
CA TYR A 163 -3.47 2.08 8.19
C TYR A 163 -3.60 0.55 8.20
N PHE A 164 -3.94 -0.08 9.34
CA PHE A 164 -4.11 -1.53 9.41
C PHE A 164 -5.27 -2.04 8.55
N ILE A 165 -6.38 -1.31 8.52
CA ILE A 165 -7.51 -1.64 7.62
C ILE A 165 -7.04 -1.55 6.17
N SER A 166 -6.33 -0.48 5.80
CA SER A 166 -5.81 -0.26 4.45
C SER A 166 -4.83 -1.34 4.03
N PHE A 167 -3.90 -1.72 4.91
CA PHE A 167 -2.94 -2.79 4.66
C PHE A 167 -3.63 -4.15 4.54
N GLY A 168 -4.67 -4.42 5.35
CA GLY A 168 -5.51 -5.61 5.22
C GLY A 168 -6.22 -5.68 3.86
N ILE A 169 -6.79 -4.56 3.39
CA ILE A 169 -7.37 -4.43 2.05
C ILE A 169 -6.32 -4.74 0.97
N MET A 170 -5.10 -4.19 1.10
CA MET A 170 -4.01 -4.50 0.17
C MET A 170 -3.64 -5.99 0.19
N GLY A 171 -3.67 -6.64 1.36
CA GLY A 171 -3.46 -8.08 1.51
C GLY A 171 -4.51 -8.91 0.77
N LEU A 172 -5.79 -8.51 0.83
CA LEU A 172 -6.85 -9.12 0.02
C LEU A 172 -6.61 -8.89 -1.48
N GLY A 173 -6.20 -7.68 -1.86
CA GLY A 173 -5.76 -7.38 -3.23
C GLY A 173 -4.63 -8.30 -3.69
N ALA A 174 -3.62 -8.52 -2.84
CA ALA A 174 -2.50 -9.40 -3.13
C ALA A 174 -2.94 -10.86 -3.32
N HIS A 175 -3.90 -11.34 -2.53
CA HIS A 175 -4.50 -12.66 -2.72
C HIS A 175 -5.16 -12.81 -4.09
N PHE A 176 -6.00 -11.85 -4.51
CA PHE A 176 -6.61 -11.88 -5.84
C PHE A 176 -5.58 -11.73 -6.98
N GLY A 177 -4.52 -10.94 -6.76
CA GLY A 177 -3.38 -10.82 -7.69
C GLY A 177 -2.61 -12.13 -7.87
N GLY A 178 -2.36 -12.83 -6.76
CA GLY A 178 -1.74 -14.15 -6.74
C GLY A 178 -2.56 -15.19 -7.50
N ASN A 179 -3.87 -15.20 -7.28
CA ASN A 179 -4.81 -16.09 -7.99
C ASN A 179 -4.81 -15.87 -9.50
N MET A 180 -4.69 -14.62 -9.96
CA MET A 180 -4.57 -14.32 -11.40
C MET A 180 -3.24 -14.80 -11.99
N SER A 181 -2.16 -14.73 -11.23
CA SER A 181 -0.80 -15.03 -11.73
C SER A 181 -0.43 -16.51 -11.64
N HIS A 182 -0.94 -17.21 -10.62
CA HIS A 182 -0.53 -18.59 -10.30
C HIS A 182 -1.71 -19.58 -10.20
N GLY A 183 -2.95 -19.09 -10.30
CA GLY A 183 -4.16 -19.90 -10.12
C GLY A 183 -4.58 -20.08 -8.65
N ASN A 184 -5.87 -20.39 -8.44
CA ASN A 184 -6.49 -20.41 -7.10
C ASN A 184 -5.96 -21.49 -6.15
N LYS A 185 -5.27 -22.52 -6.65
CA LYS A 185 -4.78 -23.64 -5.85
C LYS A 185 -3.30 -23.52 -5.49
N PHE A 186 -2.59 -22.52 -5.98
CA PHE A 186 -1.12 -22.44 -5.87
C PHE A 186 -0.60 -22.57 -4.42
N LEU A 187 -1.25 -21.91 -3.46
CA LEU A 187 -0.84 -21.95 -2.05
C LEU A 187 -1.21 -23.26 -1.35
N THR A 188 -2.18 -24.00 -1.88
CA THR A 188 -2.75 -25.22 -1.28
C THR A 188 -2.32 -26.49 -2.00
N GLU A 189 -1.67 -26.38 -3.16
CA GLU A 189 -1.29 -27.51 -4.04
C GLU A 189 -0.37 -28.51 -3.34
N HIS A 190 0.40 -28.04 -2.37
CA HIS A 190 1.29 -28.86 -1.54
C HIS A 190 0.99 -28.71 -0.04
N ALA A 191 -0.24 -28.31 0.31
CA ALA A 191 -0.64 -28.24 1.70
C ALA A 191 -0.66 -29.67 2.29
N PRO A 192 -0.19 -29.86 3.53
CA PRO A 192 -0.31 -31.16 4.20
C PRO A 192 -1.78 -31.58 4.30
N GLU A 193 -2.06 -32.89 4.35
CA GLU A 193 -3.44 -33.44 4.39
C GLU A 193 -4.33 -32.84 5.49
N SER A 194 -3.74 -32.30 6.56
CA SER A 194 -4.46 -31.61 7.64
C SER A 194 -5.11 -30.28 7.22
N VAL A 195 -4.66 -29.69 6.11
CA VAL A 195 -5.16 -28.43 5.53
C VAL A 195 -5.87 -28.68 4.19
N GLU A 196 -5.60 -29.82 3.53
CA GLU A 196 -6.30 -30.25 2.33
C GLU A 196 -7.72 -30.71 2.68
N HIS A 197 -8.71 -29.82 2.55
CA HIS A 197 -10.10 -30.23 2.61
C HIS A 197 -10.45 -30.96 1.30
N ARG A 198 -10.22 -32.29 1.26
CA ARG A 198 -10.79 -33.15 0.22
C ARG A 198 -12.31 -33.10 0.35
N GLY A 199 -12.95 -32.31 -0.50
CA GLY A 199 -14.37 -32.49 -0.78
C GLY A 199 -14.60 -33.93 -1.27
N PRO A 200 -15.75 -34.55 -0.96
CA PRO A 200 -16.05 -35.86 -1.51
C PRO A 200 -16.18 -35.75 -3.04
N THR A 201 -15.63 -36.73 -3.77
CA THR A 201 -15.43 -36.86 -5.24
C THR A 201 -14.12 -36.20 -5.73
N ASP A 202 -13.10 -36.93 -6.19
CA ASP A 202 -13.16 -37.97 -7.23
C ASP A 202 -12.49 -39.28 -6.81
N SER A 203 -13.31 -40.32 -6.69
CA SER A 203 -12.88 -41.70 -6.81
C SER A 203 -12.97 -42.14 -8.28
N ALA A 204 -11.92 -42.79 -8.75
CA ALA A 204 -11.82 -43.62 -9.96
C ALA A 204 -11.51 -42.86 -11.27
N PRO A 205 -10.83 -43.51 -12.24
CA PRO A 205 -11.08 -44.87 -12.71
C PRO A 205 -10.35 -46.00 -11.95
#